data_AF-A0A1Y2GCT2-F1
#
_entry.id   AF-A0A1Y2GCT2-F1
#
_cell.length_a   1.000
_cell.length_b   1.000
_cell.length_c   1.000
_cell.angle_alpha   90.00
_cell.angle_beta   90.00
_cell.angle_gamma   90.00
#
_symmetry.space_group_name_H-M   'P 1'
#
loop_
_entity.id
_entity.type
_entity.pdbx_description
1 polymer ?
#
loop_
_entity_poly.entity_id
_entity_poly.type
_entity_poly.pdbx_seq_one_letter_code
_entity_poly.pdbx_strand_id
1 'polypeptide(L)'
;MSLKSGMKFEVTNALNTLSTLTRQDSDNLQIMHCPELLDVLLDLMEATSSKWRFDGYIHKADFNDICEDELADSEHQLHTQQVGIFCQRSQFDTYQKLFEASVDEACHLMEYKSYSEHKHRDQLDSASVSTSASTLDFREWSFNKDQFLSLSNILRNLSFLPANYEFLARHPRFLEVLKRTLLAPQTKVFGSIDDIEDQGKIASSDQKSDDMETDSVEYQRAQAQKMKTEWLPSSGALAILEHRKDVLTILANLSGYLILPDSNAAQWIMLLILDFMNAEDTYYASLALEAVAKLGISHDNRLLLSSVDRDLRKETLKQRHGGRLPPRALAHHKTTPTSSSALHVFTDDAMEKWEEGGYLLPLFQSLSAMLGKVLTIVTEQQRALVMPHSTLAHLETLMLATYNLAALSEVDFRRYMAVQPGFVAGLLKLSVALADVRTPAYTSASMRTVETLRVISKDNEHLLVQYTELIAKAAMQPHIHPKILDDLMCVL
;
A
#
# COMPACT_ATOMS: atom_id res chain seq x y z
N MET A 1 -10.43 28.13 -16.42
CA MET A 1 -11.73 28.36 -17.08
C MET A 1 -12.21 27.13 -17.84
N SER A 2 -11.49 26.61 -18.83
CA SER A 2 -11.88 25.40 -19.58
C SER A 2 -12.13 24.16 -18.71
N LEU A 3 -11.40 23.97 -17.61
CA LEU A 3 -11.69 22.91 -16.63
C LEU A 3 -13.05 23.11 -15.92
N LYS A 4 -13.42 24.37 -15.63
CA LYS A 4 -14.66 24.73 -14.92
C LYS A 4 -15.89 24.74 -15.84
N SER A 5 -15.73 24.77 -17.18
CA SER A 5 -16.86 24.86 -18.11
C SER A 5 -17.67 23.56 -18.19
N GLY A 6 -17.07 22.43 -17.81
CA GLY A 6 -17.69 21.11 -17.90
C GLY A 6 -17.85 20.58 -19.33
N MET A 7 -17.50 21.36 -20.36
CA MET A 7 -17.56 20.91 -21.74
C MET A 7 -16.47 19.88 -22.00
N LYS A 8 -16.85 18.63 -22.32
CA LYS A 8 -15.94 17.48 -22.47
C LYS A 8 -14.69 17.83 -23.30
N PHE A 9 -14.86 18.43 -24.48
CA PHE A 9 -13.74 18.80 -25.35
C PHE A 9 -12.80 19.85 -24.74
N GLU A 10 -13.34 20.87 -24.08
CA GLU A 10 -12.53 21.90 -23.42
C GLU A 10 -11.74 21.34 -22.24
N VAL A 11 -12.37 20.46 -21.45
CA VAL A 11 -11.74 19.79 -20.32
C VAL A 11 -10.60 18.89 -20.82
N THR A 12 -10.82 18.06 -21.83
CA THR A 12 -9.77 17.23 -22.43
C THR A 12 -8.61 18.06 -22.96
N ASN A 13 -8.90 19.14 -23.70
CA ASN A 13 -7.85 20.02 -24.23
C ASN A 13 -7.05 20.70 -23.11
N ALA A 14 -7.72 21.15 -22.04
CA ALA A 14 -7.07 21.73 -20.88
C ALA A 14 -6.20 20.73 -20.14
N LEU A 15 -6.66 19.49 -19.94
CA LEU A 15 -5.88 18.44 -19.27
C LEU A 15 -4.68 18.00 -20.11
N ASN A 16 -4.80 17.90 -21.43
CA ASN A 16 -3.66 17.63 -22.32
C ASN A 16 -2.62 18.76 -22.24
N THR A 17 -3.07 20.02 -22.21
CA THR A 17 -2.20 21.18 -22.05
C THR A 17 -1.49 21.14 -20.69
N LEU A 18 -2.22 20.90 -19.60
CA LEU A 18 -1.65 20.79 -18.26
C LEU A 18 -0.70 19.60 -18.10
N SER A 19 -1.02 18.46 -18.70
CA SER A 19 -0.13 17.29 -18.73
C SER A 19 1.18 17.63 -19.42
N THR A 20 1.14 18.40 -20.51
CA THR A 20 2.33 18.86 -21.23
C THR A 20 3.13 19.86 -20.40
N LEU A 21 2.46 20.86 -19.80
CA LEU A 21 3.09 21.89 -18.98
C LEU A 21 3.76 21.30 -17.73
N THR A 22 3.10 20.37 -17.04
CA THR A 22 3.63 19.74 -15.82
C THR A 22 4.77 18.75 -16.10
N ARG A 23 4.91 18.26 -17.33
CA ARG A 23 5.97 17.32 -17.72
C ARG A 23 7.25 18.01 -18.18
N GLN A 24 7.15 19.12 -18.90
CA GLN A 24 8.32 19.91 -19.27
C GLN A 24 8.87 20.53 -17.99
N ASP A 25 10.18 20.39 -17.71
CA ASP A 25 10.90 20.87 -16.51
C ASP A 25 10.66 22.36 -16.24
N SER A 26 9.47 22.68 -15.75
CA SER A 26 8.94 24.02 -15.84
C SER A 26 8.67 24.56 -14.46
N ASP A 27 9.58 25.43 -14.05
CA ASP A 27 9.33 26.49 -13.07
C ASP A 27 8.08 27.33 -13.43
N ASN A 28 7.45 27.09 -14.59
CA ASN A 28 6.31 27.83 -15.12
C ASN A 28 4.98 27.52 -14.44
N LEU A 29 4.78 26.34 -13.82
CA LEU A 29 3.51 26.00 -13.15
C LEU A 29 3.71 25.67 -11.66
N GLN A 30 3.99 26.69 -10.87
CA GLN A 30 3.99 26.60 -9.41
C GLN A 30 2.56 26.75 -8.89
N ILE A 31 1.96 25.64 -8.44
CA ILE A 31 0.55 25.61 -8.03
C ILE A 31 0.31 26.42 -6.75
N MET A 32 1.35 26.70 -5.98
CA MET A 32 1.29 27.63 -4.84
C MET A 32 0.84 29.05 -5.24
N HIS A 33 1.09 29.47 -6.49
CA HIS A 33 0.63 30.76 -7.02
C HIS A 33 -0.80 30.70 -7.57
N CYS A 34 -1.36 29.50 -7.71
CA CYS A 34 -2.66 29.26 -8.30
C CYS A 34 -3.43 28.21 -7.46
N PRO A 35 -3.71 28.46 -6.16
CA PRO A 35 -4.33 27.46 -5.27
C PRO A 35 -5.69 26.97 -5.79
N GLU A 36 -6.49 27.85 -6.39
CA GLU A 36 -7.77 27.48 -7.00
C GLU A 36 -7.64 26.42 -8.11
N LEU A 37 -6.49 26.36 -8.80
CA LEU A 37 -6.27 25.34 -9.81
C LEU A 37 -6.20 23.95 -9.16
N LEU A 38 -5.56 23.84 -8.00
CA LEU A 38 -5.50 22.58 -7.25
C LEU A 38 -6.91 22.13 -6.86
N ASP A 39 -7.71 23.01 -6.28
CA ASP A 39 -9.09 22.69 -5.89
C ASP A 39 -9.92 22.19 -7.09
N VAL A 40 -9.81 22.85 -8.25
CA VAL A 40 -10.51 22.40 -9.46
C VAL A 40 -10.04 21.03 -9.93
N LEU A 41 -8.74 20.74 -9.85
CA LEU A 41 -8.20 19.43 -10.21
C LEU A 41 -8.70 18.34 -9.24
N LEU A 42 -8.76 18.64 -7.94
CA LEU A 42 -9.27 17.73 -6.93
C LEU A 42 -10.77 17.48 -7.09
N ASP A 43 -11.57 18.52 -7.35
CA ASP A 43 -13.01 18.41 -7.60
C ASP A 43 -13.29 17.52 -8.84
N LEU A 44 -12.52 17.73 -9.92
CA LEU A 44 -12.64 16.91 -11.13
C LEU A 44 -12.23 15.45 -10.87
N MET A 45 -11.22 15.23 -10.03
CA MET A 45 -10.75 13.89 -9.68
C MET A 45 -11.79 13.13 -8.84
N GLU A 46 -12.41 13.78 -7.86
CA GLU A 46 -13.52 13.20 -7.08
C GLU A 46 -14.74 12.91 -7.96
N ALA A 47 -15.10 13.83 -8.85
CA ALA A 47 -16.24 13.67 -9.75
C ALA A 47 -16.03 12.53 -10.75
N THR A 48 -14.84 12.41 -11.34
CA THR A 48 -14.50 11.34 -12.28
C THR A 48 -14.38 9.98 -11.59
N SER A 49 -13.77 9.93 -10.40
CA SER A 49 -13.69 8.71 -9.58
C SER A 49 -15.08 8.21 -9.15
N SER A 50 -16.00 9.12 -8.81
CA SER A 50 -17.35 8.75 -8.41
C SER A 50 -18.14 8.14 -9.57
N LYS A 51 -18.01 8.69 -10.79
CA LYS A 51 -18.65 8.13 -11.99
C LYS A 51 -18.12 6.76 -12.38
N TRP A 52 -16.82 6.54 -12.16
CA TRP A 52 -16.19 5.24 -12.42
C TRP A 52 -16.85 4.09 -11.64
N ARG A 53 -17.47 4.35 -10.48
CA ARG A 53 -18.20 3.33 -9.70
C ARG A 53 -19.49 2.84 -10.35
N PHE A 54 -20.22 3.68 -11.07
CA PHE A 54 -21.61 3.39 -11.46
C PHE A 54 -21.72 2.68 -12.82
N ASP A 55 -20.79 2.92 -13.75
CA ASP A 55 -20.88 2.34 -15.10
C ASP A 55 -20.55 0.84 -15.16
N GLY A 56 -19.93 0.27 -14.12
CA GLY A 56 -19.66 -1.18 -14.04
C GLY A 56 -20.92 -2.04 -13.85
N TYR A 57 -22.08 -1.43 -13.57
CA TYR A 57 -23.31 -2.13 -13.21
C TYR A 57 -24.34 -2.29 -14.34
N ILE A 58 -24.10 -1.74 -15.53
CA ILE A 58 -25.11 -1.75 -16.60
C ILE A 58 -24.83 -2.89 -17.58
N HIS A 59 -25.18 -4.10 -17.15
CA HIS A 59 -25.92 -5.08 -17.94
C HIS A 59 -26.41 -6.21 -17.02
N LYS A 60 -27.16 -5.85 -15.96
CA LYS A 60 -28.28 -6.71 -15.58
C LYS A 60 -29.26 -6.65 -16.75
N ALA A 61 -29.23 -7.69 -17.59
CA ALA A 61 -30.24 -7.91 -18.60
C ALA A 61 -31.64 -7.70 -18.01
N ASP A 62 -32.47 -6.92 -18.70
CA ASP A 62 -33.93 -6.81 -18.59
C ASP A 62 -34.63 -7.67 -17.52
N PHE A 63 -34.45 -7.32 -16.24
CA PHE A 63 -35.33 -7.74 -15.14
C PHE A 63 -36.09 -6.51 -14.62
N ASN A 64 -36.66 -5.73 -15.54
CA ASN A 64 -37.67 -4.74 -15.23
C ASN A 64 -39.02 -5.44 -15.07
N ASP A 65 -39.27 -6.09 -13.92
CA ASP A 65 -40.66 -6.39 -13.52
C ASP A 65 -40.93 -6.68 -12.04
N ILE A 66 -40.08 -6.25 -11.09
CA ILE A 66 -40.39 -6.43 -9.65
C ILE A 66 -40.23 -5.13 -8.86
N CYS A 67 -41.37 -4.46 -8.70
CA CYS A 67 -41.82 -3.48 -7.70
C CYS A 67 -40.77 -2.66 -6.93
N GLU A 68 -40.72 -1.35 -7.21
CA GLU A 68 -39.91 -0.32 -6.52
C GLU A 68 -40.49 0.18 -5.17
N ASP A 69 -41.59 -0.38 -4.64
CA ASP A 69 -42.34 0.23 -3.54
C ASP A 69 -41.88 -0.10 -2.10
N GLU A 70 -40.88 -0.98 -1.88
CA GLU A 70 -40.51 -1.42 -0.51
C GLU A 70 -39.14 -0.95 0.03
N LEU A 71 -38.33 -0.19 -0.74
CA LEU A 71 -36.96 0.16 -0.34
C LEU A 71 -36.77 1.54 0.31
N ALA A 72 -37.82 2.36 0.43
CA ALA A 72 -37.70 3.72 0.95
C ALA A 72 -37.57 3.84 2.49
N ASP A 73 -37.91 2.78 3.25
CA ASP A 73 -38.00 2.86 4.72
C ASP A 73 -36.76 2.34 5.50
N SER A 74 -35.70 1.87 4.81
CA SER A 74 -34.54 1.23 5.45
C SER A 74 -33.26 2.08 5.56
N GLU A 75 -33.23 3.32 5.04
CA GLU A 75 -31.99 4.13 5.01
C GLU A 75 -31.66 4.90 6.31
N HIS A 76 -32.47 4.81 7.37
CA HIS A 76 -32.32 5.69 8.55
C HIS A 76 -31.68 5.10 9.82
N GLN A 77 -31.14 3.87 9.80
CA GLN A 77 -30.44 3.28 10.97
C GLN A 77 -29.12 2.57 10.68
N LEU A 78 -28.39 2.92 9.61
CA LEU A 78 -26.99 2.57 9.49
C LEU A 78 -26.15 3.50 10.38
N HIS A 79 -26.06 3.17 11.66
CA HIS A 79 -24.94 3.61 12.48
C HIS A 79 -23.70 2.96 11.87
N THR A 80 -23.05 3.67 10.95
CA THR A 80 -21.83 3.25 10.26
C THR A 80 -20.73 3.16 11.30
N GLN A 81 -20.69 2.06 12.04
CA GLN A 81 -19.55 1.68 12.85
C GLN A 81 -18.38 1.66 11.86
N GLN A 82 -17.49 2.66 11.97
CA GLN A 82 -16.30 2.74 11.14
C GLN A 82 -15.46 1.49 11.46
N VAL A 83 -15.71 0.41 10.72
CA VAL A 83 -14.88 -0.77 10.73
C VAL A 83 -13.49 -0.29 10.30
N GLY A 84 -12.49 -0.46 11.16
CA GLY A 84 -11.14 0.02 10.88
C GLY A 84 -10.66 -0.50 9.53
N ILE A 85 -9.98 0.35 8.73
CA ILE A 85 -9.58 0.05 7.35
C ILE A 85 -8.72 -1.24 7.27
N PHE A 86 -7.99 -1.59 8.33
CA PHE A 86 -7.22 -2.84 8.41
C PHE A 86 -8.09 -4.10 8.45
N CYS A 87 -9.29 -4.04 9.02
CA CYS A 87 -10.24 -5.15 8.96
C CYS A 87 -10.77 -5.33 7.53
N GLN A 88 -10.70 -4.26 6.72
CA GLN A 88 -10.97 -4.30 5.29
C GLN A 88 -9.74 -4.71 4.48
N ARG A 89 -8.58 -5.04 5.07
CA ARG A 89 -7.36 -5.42 4.33
C ARG A 89 -7.59 -6.60 3.38
N SER A 90 -8.52 -7.50 3.69
CA SER A 90 -8.95 -8.58 2.79
C SER A 90 -9.66 -8.09 1.51
N GLN A 91 -10.19 -6.86 1.54
CA GLN A 91 -10.86 -6.20 0.42
C GLN A 91 -9.89 -5.47 -0.51
N PHE A 92 -8.68 -5.15 -0.03
CA PHE A 92 -7.64 -4.54 -0.86
C PHE A 92 -6.91 -5.61 -1.65
N ASP A 93 -7.02 -5.55 -2.97
CA ASP A 93 -6.18 -6.38 -3.82
C ASP A 93 -4.74 -5.90 -3.75
N THR A 94 -3.83 -6.80 -3.40
CA THR A 94 -2.40 -6.53 -3.31
C THR A 94 -1.84 -6.05 -4.66
N TYR A 95 -0.72 -5.33 -4.65
CA TYR A 95 -0.04 -4.88 -5.86
C TYR A 95 0.16 -6.03 -6.85
N GLN A 96 0.61 -7.20 -6.37
CA GLN A 96 0.85 -8.37 -7.20
C GLN A 96 -0.43 -8.83 -7.93
N LYS A 97 -1.53 -8.96 -7.19
CA LYS A 97 -2.84 -9.33 -7.75
C LYS A 97 -3.36 -8.30 -8.75
N LEU A 98 -3.25 -7.01 -8.44
CA LEU A 98 -3.65 -5.95 -9.37
C LEU A 98 -2.74 -5.90 -10.60
N PHE A 99 -1.45 -6.19 -10.45
CA PHE A 99 -0.52 -6.29 -11.56
C PHE A 99 -0.90 -7.44 -12.49
N GLU A 100 -1.13 -8.64 -11.96
CA GLU A 100 -1.61 -9.79 -12.73
C GLU A 100 -2.93 -9.47 -13.45
N ALA A 101 -3.92 -8.95 -12.73
CA ALA A 101 -5.20 -8.53 -13.31
C ALA A 101 -5.04 -7.43 -14.38
N SER A 102 -4.10 -6.51 -14.21
CA SER A 102 -3.83 -5.46 -15.20
C SER A 102 -3.17 -5.99 -16.48
N VAL A 103 -2.35 -7.03 -16.36
CA VAL A 103 -1.74 -7.72 -17.50
C VAL A 103 -2.82 -8.47 -18.28
N ASP A 104 -3.72 -9.17 -17.59
CA ASP A 104 -4.85 -9.86 -18.20
C ASP A 104 -5.79 -8.87 -18.92
N GLU A 105 -6.15 -7.75 -18.26
CA GLU A 105 -6.90 -6.64 -18.87
C GLU A 105 -6.20 -6.13 -20.14
N ALA A 106 -4.88 -5.91 -20.11
CA ALA A 106 -4.12 -5.43 -21.26
C ALA A 106 -4.11 -6.45 -22.41
N CYS A 107 -3.96 -7.75 -22.13
CA CYS A 107 -4.01 -8.82 -23.12
C CYS A 107 -5.37 -8.85 -23.82
N HIS A 108 -6.46 -8.81 -23.07
CA HIS A 108 -7.81 -8.79 -23.62
C HIS A 108 -8.08 -7.54 -24.48
N LEU A 109 -7.59 -6.37 -24.06
CA LEU A 109 -7.72 -5.14 -24.86
C LEU A 109 -6.96 -5.23 -26.20
N MET A 110 -5.84 -5.96 -26.26
CA MET A 110 -5.11 -6.20 -27.50
C MET A 110 -5.87 -7.17 -28.42
N GLU A 111 -6.35 -8.29 -27.89
CA GLU A 111 -7.14 -9.28 -28.65
C GLU A 111 -8.42 -8.67 -29.23
N TYR A 112 -9.13 -7.87 -28.42
CA TYR A 112 -10.37 -7.22 -28.84
C TYR A 112 -10.13 -6.23 -29.99
N LYS A 113 -9.06 -5.43 -29.92
CA LYS A 113 -8.69 -4.51 -31.01
C LYS A 113 -8.42 -5.27 -32.31
N SER A 114 -7.67 -6.38 -32.23
CA SER A 114 -7.43 -7.22 -33.39
C SER A 114 -8.73 -7.76 -33.99
N TYR A 115 -9.68 -8.23 -33.18
CA TYR A 115 -10.96 -8.74 -33.68
C TYR A 115 -11.83 -7.64 -34.31
N SER A 116 -11.91 -6.46 -33.70
CA SER A 116 -12.68 -5.32 -34.21
C SER A 116 -12.15 -4.84 -35.57
N GLU A 117 -10.83 -4.79 -35.75
CA GLU A 117 -10.20 -4.42 -37.02
C GLU A 117 -10.51 -5.41 -38.16
N HIS A 118 -10.57 -6.71 -37.85
CA HIS A 118 -10.92 -7.73 -38.85
C HIS A 118 -12.40 -7.65 -39.24
N LYS A 119 -13.30 -7.48 -38.27
CA LYS A 119 -14.74 -7.37 -38.54
C LYS A 119 -15.08 -6.13 -39.36
N HIS A 120 -14.40 -5.01 -39.13
CA HIS A 120 -14.58 -3.81 -39.96
C HIS A 120 -14.08 -4.00 -41.38
N ARG A 121 -13.01 -4.79 -41.59
CA ARG A 121 -12.51 -5.10 -42.93
C ARG A 121 -13.48 -5.97 -43.72
N ASP A 122 -14.06 -7.00 -43.10
CA ASP A 122 -15.02 -7.89 -43.76
C ASP A 122 -16.39 -7.20 -44.02
N GLN A 123 -16.76 -6.22 -43.20
CA GLN A 123 -17.98 -5.43 -43.39
C GLN A 123 -17.86 -4.37 -44.49
N LEU A 124 -16.67 -3.83 -44.74
CA LEU A 124 -16.44 -2.93 -45.88
C LEU A 124 -16.60 -3.63 -47.23
N ASP A 125 -16.39 -4.95 -47.26
CA ASP A 125 -16.56 -5.76 -48.48
C ASP A 125 -18.00 -6.28 -48.68
N SER A 126 -18.91 -6.12 -47.70
CA SER A 126 -20.29 -6.66 -47.72
C SER A 126 -21.37 -5.58 -47.58
N ALA A 127 -21.19 -4.44 -48.25
CA ALA A 127 -22.12 -3.31 -48.22
C ALA A 127 -23.47 -3.61 -48.90
N SER A 128 -24.44 -4.15 -48.14
CA SER A 128 -25.86 -3.86 -48.34
C SER A 128 -26.69 -4.12 -47.07
N VAL A 129 -27.30 -3.05 -46.55
CA VAL A 129 -28.56 -3.01 -45.76
C VAL A 129 -28.54 -3.62 -44.35
N SER A 130 -28.41 -2.75 -43.33
CA SER A 130 -29.50 -2.38 -42.41
C SER A 130 -28.95 -1.68 -41.15
N THR A 131 -29.31 -0.41 -40.99
CA THR A 131 -28.96 0.49 -39.90
C THR A 131 -29.92 0.30 -38.73
N SER A 132 -29.54 -0.50 -37.73
CA SER A 132 -30.06 -0.40 -36.36
C SER A 132 -29.16 -1.18 -35.39
N ALA A 133 -27.87 -0.83 -35.38
CA ALA A 133 -26.94 -1.38 -34.41
C ALA A 133 -26.92 -0.47 -33.18
N SER A 134 -27.39 -1.00 -32.05
CA SER A 134 -27.03 -0.57 -30.70
C SER A 134 -25.51 -0.56 -30.58
N THR A 135 -24.92 0.58 -30.90
CA THR A 135 -23.50 0.84 -30.74
C THR A 135 -23.28 1.01 -29.25
N LEU A 136 -22.96 -0.10 -28.59
CA LEU A 136 -22.57 -0.19 -27.18
C LEU A 136 -21.72 1.01 -26.76
N ASP A 137 -22.13 1.66 -25.67
CA ASP A 137 -21.60 2.89 -25.03
C ASP A 137 -20.14 2.82 -24.53
N PHE A 138 -19.35 1.87 -25.03
CA PHE A 138 -17.94 1.67 -24.67
C PHE A 138 -17.09 2.94 -24.87
N ARG A 139 -17.52 3.85 -25.76
CA ARG A 139 -16.84 5.11 -26.06
C ARG A 139 -16.98 6.16 -24.94
N GLU A 140 -18.04 6.12 -24.16
CA GLU A 140 -18.21 7.01 -23.00
C GLU A 140 -17.48 6.47 -21.77
N TRP A 141 -17.43 5.15 -21.62
CA TRP A 141 -16.72 4.46 -20.54
C TRP A 141 -15.20 4.73 -20.55
N SER A 142 -14.55 4.79 -21.72
CA SER A 142 -13.11 5.10 -21.82
C SER A 142 -12.78 6.53 -21.37
N PHE A 143 -13.71 7.48 -21.59
CA PHE A 143 -13.43 8.90 -21.39
C PHE A 143 -13.20 9.27 -19.93
N ASN A 144 -14.03 8.78 -19.00
CA ASN A 144 -13.90 9.09 -17.58
C ASN A 144 -12.61 8.48 -16.97
N LYS A 145 -12.23 7.27 -17.42
CA LYS A 145 -11.00 6.58 -16.99
C LYS A 145 -9.75 7.35 -17.44
N ASP A 146 -9.70 7.73 -18.72
CA ASP A 146 -8.57 8.49 -19.27
C ASP A 146 -8.45 9.87 -18.63
N GLN A 147 -9.59 10.53 -18.37
CA GLN A 147 -9.63 11.80 -17.65
C GLN A 147 -9.10 11.66 -16.22
N PHE A 148 -9.54 10.63 -15.49
CA PHE A 148 -9.10 10.35 -14.13
C PHE A 148 -7.59 10.07 -14.05
N LEU A 149 -7.07 9.22 -14.94
CA LEU A 149 -5.63 8.93 -15.02
C LEU A 149 -4.81 10.15 -15.42
N SER A 150 -5.34 10.99 -16.33
CA SER A 150 -4.71 12.26 -16.69
C SER A 150 -4.59 13.19 -15.49
N LEU A 151 -5.66 13.32 -14.68
CA LEU A 151 -5.66 14.10 -13.44
C LEU A 151 -4.65 13.55 -12.41
N SER A 152 -4.66 12.23 -12.20
CA SER A 152 -3.71 11.54 -11.31
C SER A 152 -2.26 11.82 -11.71
N ASN A 153 -1.96 11.70 -13.01
CA ASN A 153 -0.63 11.97 -13.56
C ASN A 153 -0.22 13.45 -13.45
N ILE A 154 -1.16 14.40 -13.65
CA ILE A 154 -0.90 15.83 -13.43
C ILE A 154 -0.53 16.09 -11.98
N LEU A 155 -1.28 15.53 -11.01
CA LEU A 155 -0.96 15.67 -9.59
C LEU A 155 0.39 15.03 -9.23
N ARG A 156 0.70 13.87 -9.83
CA ARG A 156 2.02 13.24 -9.71
C ARG A 156 3.12 14.17 -10.21
N ASN A 157 2.99 14.73 -11.40
CA ASN A 157 3.99 15.64 -11.96
C ASN A 157 4.18 16.89 -11.09
N LEU A 158 3.09 17.48 -10.61
CA LEU A 158 3.13 18.63 -9.70
C LEU A 158 3.86 18.32 -8.39
N SER A 159 3.80 17.06 -7.92
CA SER A 159 4.50 16.61 -6.72
C SER A 159 6.02 16.50 -6.88
N PHE A 160 6.56 16.57 -8.09
CA PHE A 160 8.02 16.59 -8.31
C PHE A 160 8.62 18.00 -8.26
N LEU A 161 7.79 19.05 -8.25
CA LEU A 161 8.24 20.43 -8.21
C LEU A 161 8.49 20.88 -6.76
N PRO A 162 9.73 21.21 -6.35
CA PRO A 162 10.05 21.55 -4.96
C PRO A 162 9.23 22.70 -4.38
N ALA A 163 8.92 23.70 -5.20
CA ALA A 163 8.06 24.84 -4.80
C ALA A 163 6.65 24.41 -4.38
N ASN A 164 6.18 23.23 -4.81
CA ASN A 164 4.85 22.73 -4.49
C ASN A 164 4.84 21.81 -3.26
N TYR A 165 5.98 21.37 -2.73
CA TYR A 165 6.03 20.33 -1.70
C TYR A 165 5.25 20.71 -0.44
N GLU A 166 5.59 21.85 0.15
CA GLU A 166 4.96 22.34 1.38
C GLU A 166 3.49 22.72 1.15
N PHE A 167 3.18 23.30 -0.02
CA PHE A 167 1.81 23.69 -0.37
C PHE A 167 0.89 22.47 -0.52
N LEU A 168 1.28 21.47 -1.30
CA LEU A 168 0.51 20.23 -1.48
C LEU A 168 0.37 19.46 -0.16
N ALA A 169 1.45 19.36 0.62
CA ALA A 169 1.47 18.63 1.88
C ALA A 169 0.55 19.24 2.96
N ARG A 170 0.36 20.56 2.94
CA ARG A 170 -0.52 21.28 3.89
C ARG A 170 -1.94 21.49 3.39
N HIS A 171 -2.23 21.16 2.13
CA HIS A 171 -3.55 21.39 1.57
C HIS A 171 -4.59 20.46 2.22
N PRO A 172 -5.62 20.97 2.91
CA PRO A 172 -6.47 20.18 3.80
C PRO A 172 -7.27 19.08 3.08
N ARG A 173 -7.64 19.32 1.82
CA ARG A 173 -8.40 18.35 1.01
C ARG A 173 -7.52 17.33 0.30
N PHE A 174 -6.21 17.58 0.18
CA PHE A 174 -5.36 16.83 -0.75
C PHE A 174 -5.28 15.34 -0.38
N LEU A 175 -4.87 15.03 0.84
CA LEU A 175 -4.82 13.64 1.31
C LEU A 175 -6.19 12.96 1.35
N GLU A 176 -7.26 13.70 1.67
CA GLU A 176 -8.61 13.14 1.75
C GLU A 176 -9.14 12.78 0.35
N VAL A 177 -8.88 13.58 -0.67
CA VAL A 177 -9.23 13.27 -2.06
C VAL A 177 -8.45 12.04 -2.55
N LEU A 178 -7.13 12.00 -2.33
CA LEU A 178 -6.30 10.85 -2.71
C LEU A 178 -6.77 9.56 -2.03
N LYS A 179 -7.11 9.64 -0.73
CA LYS A 179 -7.71 8.52 0.00
C LYS A 179 -9.03 8.09 -0.64
N ARG A 180 -9.97 9.00 -0.85
CA ARG A 180 -11.28 8.67 -1.44
C ARG A 180 -11.12 8.00 -2.79
N THR A 181 -10.24 8.50 -3.66
CA THR A 181 -10.05 7.94 -5.00
C THR A 181 -9.28 6.63 -5.00
N LEU A 182 -8.41 6.39 -4.02
CA LEU A 182 -7.75 5.10 -3.82
C LEU A 182 -8.68 4.02 -3.28
N LEU A 183 -9.54 4.39 -2.32
CA LEU A 183 -10.45 3.47 -1.66
C LEU A 183 -11.71 3.22 -2.48
N ALA A 184 -12.10 4.18 -3.33
CA ALA A 184 -13.35 4.12 -4.06
C ALA A 184 -13.52 2.91 -5.00
N PRO A 185 -12.50 2.52 -5.78
CA PRO A 185 -12.59 1.38 -6.70
C PRO A 185 -12.55 0.02 -6.00
N GLN A 186 -12.14 -0.02 -4.72
CA GLN A 186 -11.82 -1.27 -4.02
C GLN A 186 -12.97 -1.81 -3.18
N THR A 187 -14.03 -1.03 -2.99
CA THR A 187 -15.28 -1.55 -2.45
C THR A 187 -15.91 -2.46 -3.49
N LYS A 188 -15.44 -3.71 -3.55
CA LYS A 188 -16.09 -4.80 -4.26
C LYS A 188 -17.54 -4.76 -3.84
N VAL A 189 -18.43 -4.45 -4.77
CA VAL A 189 -19.87 -4.66 -4.55
C VAL A 189 -20.06 -6.17 -4.64
N PHE A 190 -19.61 -6.88 -3.60
CA PHE A 190 -20.16 -8.18 -3.26
C PHE A 190 -21.60 -7.90 -2.88
N GLY A 191 -22.47 -7.77 -3.88
CA GLY A 191 -23.87 -8.07 -3.67
C GLY A 191 -23.88 -9.45 -3.02
N SER A 192 -24.46 -9.53 -1.82
CA SER A 192 -24.59 -10.77 -1.07
C SER A 192 -25.29 -11.79 -1.97
N ILE A 193 -24.52 -12.65 -2.66
CA ILE A 193 -25.07 -13.74 -3.48
C ILE A 193 -25.73 -14.78 -2.57
N ASP A 194 -25.48 -14.72 -1.26
CA ASP A 194 -26.23 -15.49 -0.26
C ASP A 194 -27.74 -15.17 -0.35
N ASP A 195 -28.12 -13.98 -0.83
CA ASP A 195 -29.53 -13.63 -1.09
C ASP A 195 -30.09 -14.32 -2.36
N ILE A 196 -29.25 -14.77 -3.28
CA ILE A 196 -29.64 -15.48 -4.51
C ILE A 196 -29.76 -16.99 -4.26
N GLU A 197 -28.92 -17.58 -3.41
CA GLU A 197 -29.01 -19.02 -3.08
C GLU A 197 -30.28 -19.35 -2.27
N ASP A 198 -30.80 -18.43 -1.47
CA ASP A 198 -32.08 -18.65 -0.74
C ASP A 198 -33.32 -18.55 -1.65
N GLN A 199 -33.26 -17.82 -2.77
CA GLN A 199 -34.35 -17.78 -3.75
C GLN A 199 -34.44 -19.05 -4.60
N GLY A 200 -33.33 -19.76 -4.81
CA GLY A 200 -33.30 -21.01 -5.58
C GLY A 200 -33.90 -22.23 -4.85
N LYS A 201 -33.96 -22.21 -3.51
CA LYS A 201 -34.47 -23.34 -2.70
C LYS A 201 -35.99 -23.38 -2.56
N ILE A 202 -36.70 -22.28 -2.86
CA ILE A 202 -38.16 -22.24 -2.71
C ILE A 202 -38.87 -22.80 -3.97
N ALA A 203 -38.18 -22.96 -5.10
CA ALA A 203 -38.78 -23.39 -6.36
C ALA A 203 -38.68 -24.90 -6.69
N SER A 204 -38.02 -25.73 -5.86
CA SER A 204 -37.68 -27.11 -6.25
C SER A 204 -38.46 -28.24 -5.54
N SER A 205 -39.60 -27.97 -4.90
CA SER A 205 -40.49 -29.03 -4.42
C SER A 205 -41.59 -29.30 -5.46
N ASP A 206 -41.39 -30.25 -6.38
CA ASP A 206 -42.40 -31.26 -6.80
C ASP A 206 -42.20 -32.01 -8.13
N GLN A 207 -41.04 -31.96 -8.81
CA GLN A 207 -40.84 -32.78 -10.02
C GLN A 207 -39.74 -33.84 -9.88
N LYS A 208 -40.17 -35.09 -9.70
CA LYS A 208 -39.39 -36.32 -9.90
C LYS A 208 -39.40 -36.69 -11.38
N SER A 209 -38.30 -36.51 -12.10
CA SER A 209 -38.05 -37.20 -13.37
C SER A 209 -36.55 -37.33 -13.67
N ASP A 210 -36.10 -38.58 -13.65
CA ASP A 210 -34.98 -39.26 -14.33
C ASP A 210 -33.74 -38.47 -14.84
N ASP A 211 -32.65 -38.58 -14.05
CA ASP A 211 -31.31 -39.10 -14.40
C ASP A 211 -30.46 -38.55 -15.59
N MET A 212 -30.70 -37.36 -16.14
CA MET A 212 -29.81 -36.84 -17.22
C MET A 212 -29.32 -35.38 -17.13
N GLU A 213 -29.35 -34.72 -15.96
CA GLU A 213 -29.09 -33.26 -15.86
C GLU A 213 -27.92 -32.83 -14.95
N THR A 214 -27.13 -33.75 -14.39
CA THR A 214 -26.08 -33.42 -13.40
C THR A 214 -24.87 -32.66 -13.97
N ASP A 215 -24.47 -32.90 -15.22
CA ASP A 215 -23.23 -32.33 -15.78
C ASP A 215 -23.38 -30.83 -16.15
N SER A 216 -24.60 -30.39 -16.43
CA SER A 216 -24.93 -28.99 -16.74
C SER A 216 -24.74 -28.06 -15.53
N VAL A 217 -25.19 -28.52 -14.36
CA VAL A 217 -25.14 -27.74 -13.12
C VAL A 217 -23.72 -27.61 -12.59
N GLU A 218 -22.89 -28.65 -12.72
CA GLU A 218 -21.48 -28.61 -12.31
C GLU A 218 -20.65 -27.71 -13.23
N TYR A 219 -20.90 -27.72 -14.54
CA TYR A 219 -20.26 -26.78 -15.48
C TYR A 219 -20.66 -25.33 -15.22
N GLN A 220 -21.94 -25.06 -14.94
CA GLN A 220 -22.41 -23.72 -14.57
C GLN A 220 -21.85 -23.26 -13.21
N ARG A 221 -21.72 -24.16 -12.22
CA ARG A 221 -21.05 -23.84 -10.95
C ARG A 221 -19.56 -23.58 -11.13
N ALA A 222 -18.87 -24.36 -11.97
CA ALA A 222 -17.46 -24.14 -12.27
C ALA A 222 -17.25 -22.82 -13.02
N GLN A 223 -18.12 -22.47 -13.98
CA GLN A 223 -18.10 -21.15 -14.64
C GLN A 223 -18.43 -20.01 -13.67
N ALA A 224 -19.43 -20.18 -12.80
CA ALA A 224 -19.80 -19.18 -11.80
C ALA A 224 -18.69 -18.99 -10.76
N GLN A 225 -18.05 -20.08 -10.29
CA GLN A 225 -16.88 -20.00 -9.40
C GLN A 225 -15.69 -19.36 -10.09
N LYS A 226 -15.44 -19.66 -11.37
CA LYS A 226 -14.39 -19.02 -12.16
C LYS A 226 -14.65 -17.51 -12.32
N MET A 227 -15.89 -17.12 -12.65
CA MET A 227 -16.32 -15.71 -12.69
C MET A 227 -16.29 -15.04 -11.31
N LYS A 228 -16.38 -15.79 -10.21
CA LYS A 228 -16.31 -15.25 -8.83
C LYS A 228 -14.88 -14.88 -8.42
N THR A 229 -13.87 -15.49 -9.05
CA THR A 229 -12.45 -15.29 -8.69
C THR A 229 -11.65 -14.52 -9.72
N GLU A 230 -12.08 -14.49 -10.97
CA GLU A 230 -11.33 -13.90 -12.08
C GLU A 230 -11.80 -12.45 -12.30
N TRP A 231 -10.86 -11.51 -12.26
CA TRP A 231 -11.16 -10.12 -12.60
C TRP A 231 -11.72 -10.07 -14.01
N LEU A 232 -12.93 -9.56 -14.17
CA LEU A 232 -13.47 -9.32 -15.50
C LEU A 232 -12.50 -8.35 -16.22
N PRO A 233 -12.14 -8.60 -17.50
CA PRO A 233 -11.22 -7.74 -18.25
C PRO A 233 -11.69 -6.28 -18.39
N SER A 234 -12.93 -5.98 -18.03
CA SER A 234 -13.52 -4.64 -17.95
C SER A 234 -13.39 -3.98 -16.58
N SER A 235 -12.66 -4.55 -15.62
CA SER A 235 -12.67 -4.12 -14.23
C SER A 235 -11.85 -2.86 -13.91
N GLY A 236 -11.06 -2.36 -14.87
CA GLY A 236 -10.23 -1.18 -14.67
C GLY A 236 -9.05 -1.41 -13.71
N ALA A 237 -8.65 -2.67 -13.49
CA ALA A 237 -7.49 -3.05 -12.70
C ALA A 237 -6.23 -2.27 -13.11
N LEU A 238 -6.01 -2.07 -14.41
CA LEU A 238 -4.92 -1.25 -14.94
C LEU A 238 -5.01 0.21 -14.45
N ALA A 239 -6.18 0.83 -14.48
CA ALA A 239 -6.33 2.20 -13.98
C ALA A 239 -6.18 2.29 -12.47
N ILE A 240 -6.69 1.30 -11.72
CA ILE A 240 -6.52 1.26 -10.27
C ILE A 240 -5.03 1.17 -9.96
N LEU A 241 -4.32 0.26 -10.62
CA LEU A 241 -2.90 0.08 -10.42
C LEU A 241 -2.08 1.33 -10.77
N GLU A 242 -2.33 1.95 -11.93
CA GLU A 242 -1.67 3.20 -12.33
C GLU A 242 -1.95 4.34 -11.35
N HIS A 243 -3.20 4.49 -10.90
CA HIS A 243 -3.53 5.48 -9.89
C HIS A 243 -2.81 5.21 -8.55
N ARG A 244 -2.72 3.95 -8.12
CA ARG A 244 -1.98 3.58 -6.89
C ARG A 244 -0.49 3.88 -7.00
N LYS A 245 0.12 3.63 -8.16
CA LYS A 245 1.52 3.99 -8.46
C LYS A 245 1.74 5.50 -8.41
N ASP A 246 0.81 6.27 -8.97
CA ASP A 246 0.85 7.74 -8.92
C ASP A 246 0.76 8.27 -7.49
N VAL A 247 -0.18 7.77 -6.68
CA VAL A 247 -0.31 8.20 -5.29
C VAL A 247 0.91 7.82 -4.46
N LEU A 248 1.46 6.63 -4.64
CA LEU A 248 2.71 6.26 -3.97
C LEU A 248 3.85 7.22 -4.33
N THR A 249 3.97 7.58 -5.61
CA THR A 249 4.99 8.53 -6.09
C THR A 249 4.80 9.91 -5.46
N ILE A 250 3.56 10.41 -5.40
CA ILE A 250 3.20 11.65 -4.71
C ILE A 250 3.62 11.58 -3.24
N LEU A 251 3.32 10.48 -2.54
CA LEU A 251 3.70 10.30 -1.14
C LEU A 251 5.21 10.22 -0.95
N ALA A 252 5.95 9.55 -1.83
CA ALA A 252 7.42 9.50 -1.79
C ALA A 252 8.05 10.90 -1.90
N ASN A 253 7.49 11.76 -2.74
CA ASN A 253 7.94 13.14 -2.89
C ASN A 253 7.57 14.03 -1.68
N LEU A 254 6.33 13.91 -1.18
CA LEU A 254 5.78 14.83 -0.17
C LEU A 254 5.99 14.41 1.29
N SER A 255 6.25 13.13 1.55
CA SER A 255 6.32 12.52 2.90
C SER A 255 7.19 13.25 3.94
N GLY A 256 8.25 13.93 3.52
CA GLY A 256 9.08 14.72 4.43
C GLY A 256 8.41 16.00 4.96
N TYR A 257 7.36 16.46 4.28
CA TYR A 257 6.58 17.66 4.61
C TYR A 257 5.17 17.33 5.13
N LEU A 258 4.72 16.08 4.93
CA LEU A 258 3.39 15.64 5.38
C LEU A 258 3.35 15.52 6.90
N ILE A 259 2.40 16.22 7.51
CA ILE A 259 1.95 15.97 8.87
C ILE A 259 0.63 15.22 8.77
N LEU A 260 0.62 13.98 9.27
CA LEU A 260 -0.55 13.12 9.17
C LEU A 260 -1.69 13.69 10.05
N PRO A 261 -2.87 13.97 9.48
CA PRO A 261 -3.93 14.66 10.22
C PRO A 261 -4.60 13.78 11.28
N ASP A 262 -4.71 12.48 11.02
CA ASP A 262 -5.41 11.54 11.89
C ASP A 262 -4.96 10.09 11.71
N SER A 263 -5.45 9.21 12.59
CA SER A 263 -5.19 7.77 12.58
C SER A 263 -5.63 7.09 11.29
N ASN A 264 -6.68 7.60 10.64
CA ASN A 264 -7.19 7.03 9.41
C ASN A 264 -6.21 7.28 8.25
N ALA A 265 -5.67 8.50 8.16
CA ALA A 265 -4.65 8.89 7.20
C ALA A 265 -3.39 8.03 7.34
N ALA A 266 -2.90 7.90 8.57
CA ALA A 266 -1.77 7.04 8.88
C ALA A 266 -2.01 5.59 8.43
N GLN A 267 -3.21 5.05 8.69
CA GLN A 267 -3.56 3.67 8.37
C GLN A 267 -3.55 3.37 6.86
N TRP A 268 -4.26 4.15 6.04
CA TRP A 268 -4.33 3.85 4.59
C TRP A 268 -3.00 4.11 3.89
N ILE A 269 -2.22 5.11 4.33
CA ILE A 269 -0.88 5.37 3.80
C ILE A 269 0.04 4.20 4.11
N MET A 270 0.05 3.69 5.34
CA MET A 270 0.86 2.54 5.71
C MET A 270 0.43 1.26 4.99
N LEU A 271 -0.88 1.07 4.77
CA LEU A 271 -1.37 -0.05 3.96
C LEU A 271 -0.87 0.03 2.51
N LEU A 272 -0.94 1.21 1.90
CA LEU A 272 -0.44 1.44 0.54
C LEU A 272 1.06 1.18 0.45
N ILE A 273 1.84 1.75 1.36
CA ILE A 273 3.31 1.58 1.43
C ILE A 273 3.66 0.10 1.57
N LEU A 274 3.05 -0.60 2.54
CA LEU A 274 3.34 -2.01 2.77
C LEU A 274 3.04 -2.90 1.57
N ASP A 275 1.94 -2.62 0.87
CA ASP A 275 1.58 -3.40 -0.30
C ASP A 275 2.64 -3.31 -1.41
N PHE A 276 3.19 -2.11 -1.65
CA PHE A 276 4.28 -1.93 -2.61
C PHE A 276 5.64 -2.40 -2.09
N MET A 277 5.92 -2.32 -0.80
CA MET A 277 7.16 -2.87 -0.21
C MET A 277 7.22 -4.40 -0.34
N ASN A 278 6.08 -5.08 -0.29
CA ASN A 278 5.99 -6.54 -0.43
C ASN A 278 6.12 -7.04 -1.88
N ALA A 279 5.95 -6.15 -2.87
CA ALA A 279 6.15 -6.46 -4.27
C ALA A 279 7.65 -6.45 -4.62
N GLU A 280 8.44 -7.28 -3.96
CA GLU A 280 9.91 -7.30 -3.98
C GLU A 280 10.53 -7.00 -5.36
N ASP A 281 11.68 -6.33 -5.37
CA ASP A 281 12.50 -6.05 -6.56
C ASP A 281 11.82 -5.17 -7.63
N THR A 282 10.79 -4.42 -7.24
CA THR A 282 10.19 -3.38 -8.08
C THR A 282 10.76 -1.99 -7.79
N TYR A 283 10.77 -1.13 -8.80
CA TYR A 283 11.05 0.31 -8.63
C TYR A 283 10.14 0.94 -7.55
N TYR A 284 8.88 0.52 -7.50
CA TYR A 284 7.90 1.04 -6.54
C TYR A 284 8.18 0.62 -5.10
N ALA A 285 8.80 -0.54 -4.85
CA ALA A 285 9.26 -0.90 -3.51
C ALA A 285 10.28 0.11 -2.97
N SER A 286 11.15 0.66 -3.83
CA SER A 286 12.10 1.72 -3.45
C SER A 286 11.40 3.05 -3.15
N LEU A 287 10.36 3.42 -3.91
CA LEU A 287 9.55 4.61 -3.61
C LEU A 287 8.77 4.46 -2.29
N ALA A 288 8.24 3.26 -2.02
CA ALA A 288 7.57 2.97 -0.76
C ALA A 288 8.54 3.04 0.42
N LEU A 289 9.76 2.52 0.26
CA LEU A 289 10.83 2.64 1.23
C LEU A 289 11.19 4.12 1.51
N GLU A 290 11.30 4.94 0.47
CA GLU A 290 11.56 6.37 0.59
C GLU A 290 10.43 7.09 1.33
N ALA A 291 9.17 6.79 1.00
CA ALA A 291 8.01 7.36 1.66
C ALA A 291 7.99 7.06 3.17
N VAL A 292 8.24 5.81 3.57
CA VAL A 292 8.26 5.44 5.01
C VAL A 292 9.46 6.04 5.74
N ALA A 293 10.64 6.10 5.09
CA ALA A 293 11.82 6.73 5.66
C ALA A 293 11.57 8.20 5.96
N LYS A 294 10.97 8.94 5.02
CA LYS A 294 10.67 10.37 5.16
C LYS A 294 9.52 10.66 6.13
N LEU A 295 8.44 9.87 6.10
CA LEU A 295 7.32 10.02 7.05
C LEU A 295 7.79 9.90 8.50
N GLY A 296 8.75 9.00 8.74
CA GLY A 296 9.35 8.78 10.06
C GLY A 296 10.25 9.92 10.56
N ILE A 297 10.55 10.95 9.77
CA ILE A 297 11.37 12.10 10.19
C ILE A 297 10.61 12.96 11.20
N SER A 298 9.31 13.20 10.98
CA SER A 298 8.47 13.99 11.88
C SER A 298 8.19 13.24 13.19
N HIS A 299 8.40 13.90 14.33
CA HIS A 299 8.11 13.29 15.63
C HIS A 299 6.62 13.02 15.84
N ASP A 300 5.76 13.92 15.38
CA ASP A 300 4.31 13.80 15.52
C ASP A 300 3.78 12.62 14.70
N ASN A 301 4.26 12.47 13.46
CA ASN A 301 3.97 11.29 12.65
C ASN A 301 4.44 10.02 13.37
N ARG A 302 5.61 10.08 14.03
CA ARG A 302 6.09 8.92 14.77
C ARG A 302 5.16 8.50 15.91
N LEU A 303 4.73 9.46 16.72
CA LEU A 303 3.79 9.19 17.82
C LEU A 303 2.45 8.66 17.28
N LEU A 304 1.94 9.27 16.21
CA LEU A 304 0.68 8.84 15.59
C LEU A 304 0.80 7.42 15.05
N LEU A 305 1.84 7.12 14.26
CA LEU A 305 2.06 5.79 13.70
C LEU A 305 2.22 4.73 14.82
N SER A 306 2.96 5.02 15.88
CA SER A 306 3.07 4.09 17.02
C SER A 306 1.71 3.83 17.67
N SER A 307 0.89 4.87 17.83
CA SER A 307 -0.45 4.73 18.42
C SER A 307 -1.42 3.93 17.54
N VAL A 308 -1.42 4.16 16.22
CA VAL A 308 -2.28 3.45 15.27
C VAL A 308 -1.92 1.97 15.23
N ASP A 309 -0.65 1.61 15.10
CA ASP A 309 -0.24 0.19 15.10
C ASP A 309 -0.73 -0.54 16.36
N ARG A 310 -0.54 0.08 17.54
CA ARG A 310 -1.00 -0.49 18.82
C ARG A 310 -2.51 -0.68 18.86
N ASP A 311 -3.27 0.26 18.34
CA ASP A 311 -4.73 0.18 18.35
C ASP A 311 -5.25 -0.86 17.35
N LEU A 312 -4.57 -1.05 16.22
CA LEU A 312 -4.86 -2.13 15.28
C LEU A 312 -4.60 -3.51 15.88
N ARG A 313 -3.45 -3.71 16.55
CA ARG A 313 -3.15 -4.96 17.27
C ARG A 313 -4.23 -5.29 18.31
N LYS A 314 -4.66 -4.30 19.10
CA LYS A 314 -5.74 -4.48 20.09
C LYS A 314 -7.06 -4.87 19.43
N GLU A 315 -7.40 -4.27 18.30
CA GLU A 315 -8.65 -4.55 17.60
C GLU A 315 -8.66 -5.96 17.01
N THR A 316 -7.55 -6.40 16.40
CA THR A 316 -7.40 -7.78 15.93
C THR A 316 -7.50 -8.79 17.07
N LEU A 317 -6.89 -8.50 18.23
CA LEU A 317 -7.02 -9.35 19.41
C LEU A 317 -8.48 -9.45 19.91
N LYS A 318 -9.24 -8.34 19.90
CA LYS A 318 -10.67 -8.38 20.25
C LYS A 318 -11.48 -9.24 19.28
N GLN A 319 -11.22 -9.11 17.98
CA GLN A 319 -11.93 -9.88 16.95
C GLN A 319 -11.72 -11.38 17.13
N ARG A 320 -10.49 -11.81 17.42
CA ARG A 320 -10.16 -13.23 17.67
C ARG A 320 -10.88 -13.81 18.89
N HIS A 321 -11.12 -12.99 19.91
CA HIS A 321 -11.79 -13.43 21.15
C HIS A 321 -13.31 -13.18 21.14
N GLY A 322 -13.93 -13.01 19.96
CA GLY A 322 -15.37 -12.82 19.84
C GLY A 322 -15.88 -11.54 20.50
N GLY A 323 -15.09 -10.46 20.45
CA GLY A 323 -15.41 -9.16 21.04
C GLY A 323 -15.24 -9.09 22.56
N ARG A 324 -14.94 -10.20 23.24
CA ARG A 324 -14.58 -10.20 24.66
C ARG A 324 -13.08 -10.11 24.77
N LEU A 325 -12.55 -8.97 25.24
CA LEU A 325 -11.15 -8.92 25.68
C LEU A 325 -10.95 -10.05 26.71
N PRO A 326 -9.88 -10.85 26.59
CA PRO A 326 -9.60 -11.88 27.59
C PRO A 326 -9.65 -11.21 28.95
N PRO A 327 -10.40 -11.77 29.93
CA PRO A 327 -10.56 -11.17 31.23
C PRO A 327 -9.17 -10.84 31.72
N ARG A 328 -8.91 -9.54 31.95
CA ARG A 328 -7.62 -9.02 32.38
C ARG A 328 -7.29 -9.82 33.63
N ALA A 329 -6.50 -10.88 33.49
CA ALA A 329 -6.26 -11.80 34.57
C ALA A 329 -5.63 -10.94 35.65
N LEU A 330 -6.39 -10.68 36.71
CA LEU A 330 -5.91 -10.03 37.92
C LEU A 330 -4.93 -11.03 38.53
N ALA A 331 -3.76 -11.10 37.90
CA ALA A 331 -2.63 -11.89 38.32
C ALA A 331 -2.05 -11.17 39.54
N HIS A 332 -2.76 -11.27 40.67
CA HIS A 332 -2.12 -11.33 41.97
C HIS A 332 -1.36 -12.66 42.05
N HIS A 333 -0.32 -12.80 41.21
CA HIS A 333 0.70 -13.81 41.44
C HIS A 333 1.48 -13.36 42.66
N LYS A 334 1.11 -13.91 43.83
CA LYS A 334 2.02 -14.02 44.97
C LYS A 334 3.26 -14.76 44.48
N THR A 335 4.31 -14.01 44.20
CA THR A 335 5.62 -14.52 43.83
C THR A 335 6.24 -15.18 45.06
N THR A 336 6.18 -16.50 45.14
CA THR A 336 7.09 -17.28 45.99
C THR A 336 8.47 -17.29 45.34
N PRO A 337 9.54 -16.82 46.02
CA PRO A 337 10.87 -16.76 45.46
C PRO A 337 11.52 -18.14 45.57
N THR A 338 11.36 -18.98 44.55
CA THR A 338 12.20 -20.18 44.40
C THR A 338 13.41 -19.83 43.54
N SER A 339 14.56 -19.73 44.21
CA SER A 339 15.88 -19.53 43.63
C SER A 339 16.33 -20.78 42.87
N SER A 340 16.08 -20.83 41.56
CA SER A 340 16.79 -21.73 40.66
C SER A 340 17.06 -21.03 39.35
N SER A 341 18.35 -20.85 39.07
CA SER A 341 18.99 -20.33 37.86
C SER A 341 18.09 -20.34 36.61
N ALA A 342 17.41 -19.21 36.39
CA ALA A 342 16.54 -18.98 35.25
C ALA A 342 17.39 -18.57 34.04
N LEU A 343 17.78 -19.57 33.23
CA LEU A 343 17.84 -19.32 31.80
C LEU A 343 16.37 -19.07 31.40
N HIS A 344 15.96 -17.82 31.27
CA HIS A 344 14.67 -17.45 30.70
C HIS A 344 14.67 -17.97 29.26
N VAL A 345 14.26 -19.22 29.07
CA VAL A 345 13.88 -19.74 27.77
C VAL A 345 12.80 -18.80 27.27
N PHE A 346 13.08 -18.14 26.16
CA PHE A 346 12.13 -17.30 25.44
C PHE A 346 10.89 -18.15 25.20
N THR A 347 9.82 -17.90 25.95
CA THR A 347 8.55 -18.60 25.76
C THR A 347 7.93 -18.06 24.48
N ASP A 348 7.48 -18.96 23.59
CA ASP A 348 6.79 -18.64 22.31
C ASP A 348 5.70 -17.55 22.48
N ASP A 349 5.08 -17.45 23.66
CA ASP A 349 4.11 -16.42 24.07
C ASP A 349 4.51 -14.96 23.77
N ALA A 350 5.81 -14.62 23.74
CA ALA A 350 6.24 -13.26 23.44
C ALA A 350 6.24 -12.97 21.93
N MET A 351 6.49 -13.98 21.08
CA MET A 351 6.39 -13.86 19.63
C MET A 351 4.93 -13.84 19.18
N GLU A 352 4.07 -14.69 19.76
CA GLU A 352 2.66 -14.79 19.38
C GLU A 352 1.90 -13.46 19.54
N LYS A 353 2.36 -12.58 20.44
CA LYS A 353 1.76 -11.25 20.68
C LYS A 353 1.95 -10.23 19.55
N TRP A 354 2.97 -10.40 18.72
CA TRP A 354 3.30 -9.42 17.67
C TRP A 354 2.84 -9.83 16.28
N GLU A 355 2.43 -11.09 16.11
CA GLU A 355 2.04 -11.65 14.81
C GLU A 355 0.72 -11.09 14.26
N GLU A 356 -0.11 -10.44 15.09
CA GLU A 356 -1.51 -10.18 14.71
C GLU A 356 -1.88 -8.69 14.70
N GLY A 357 -2.22 -8.19 13.51
CA GLY A 357 -3.05 -6.99 13.30
C GLY A 357 -2.33 -5.66 13.03
N GLY A 358 -1.06 -5.53 13.42
CA GLY A 358 -0.26 -4.32 13.20
C GLY A 358 0.36 -4.23 11.80
N TYR A 359 0.98 -3.07 11.51
CA TYR A 359 1.81 -2.88 10.32
C TYR A 359 3.31 -2.85 10.64
N LEU A 360 3.72 -2.66 11.89
CA LEU A 360 5.14 -2.60 12.25
C LEU A 360 5.86 -3.93 11.97
N LEU A 361 5.21 -5.07 12.24
CA LEU A 361 5.79 -6.38 11.96
C LEU A 361 5.98 -6.63 10.45
N PRO A 362 4.94 -6.51 9.58
CA PRO A 362 5.13 -6.60 8.14
C PRO A 362 6.18 -5.62 7.62
N LEU A 363 6.19 -4.38 8.13
CA LEU A 363 7.18 -3.38 7.73
C LEU A 363 8.60 -3.83 8.07
N PHE A 364 8.81 -4.33 9.29
CA PHE A 364 10.08 -4.87 9.73
C PHE A 364 10.55 -6.05 8.87
N GLN A 365 9.63 -6.95 8.51
CA GLN A 365 9.94 -8.10 7.66
C GLN A 365 10.41 -7.64 6.27
N SER A 366 9.70 -6.70 5.63
CA SER A 366 10.10 -6.15 4.33
C SER A 366 11.46 -5.43 4.41
N LEU A 367 11.69 -4.63 5.46
CA LEU A 367 12.96 -3.94 5.68
C LEU A 367 14.11 -4.92 5.91
N SER A 368 13.88 -5.97 6.70
CA SER A 368 14.87 -7.01 6.99
C SER A 368 15.23 -7.82 5.75
N ALA A 369 14.25 -8.14 4.91
CA ALA A 369 14.48 -8.79 3.63
C ALA A 369 15.33 -7.92 2.69
N MET A 370 15.00 -6.64 2.55
CA MET A 370 15.81 -5.68 1.78
C MET A 370 17.22 -5.54 2.33
N LEU A 371 17.37 -5.46 3.66
CA LEU A 371 18.67 -5.39 4.32
C LEU A 371 19.51 -6.64 4.08
N GLY A 372 18.88 -7.82 4.11
CA GLY A 372 19.52 -9.09 3.76
C GLY A 372 20.10 -9.06 2.34
N LYS A 373 19.33 -8.61 1.35
CA LYS A 373 19.78 -8.45 -0.04
C LYS A 373 20.98 -7.49 -0.15
N VAL A 374 20.90 -6.32 0.48
CA VAL A 374 22.00 -5.33 0.48
C VAL A 374 23.24 -5.87 1.18
N LEU A 375 23.08 -6.58 2.29
CA LEU A 375 24.20 -7.17 3.02
C LEU A 375 24.92 -8.23 2.19
N THR A 376 24.19 -9.06 1.43
CA THR A 376 24.80 -10.01 0.48
C THR A 376 25.67 -9.26 -0.55
N ILE A 377 25.14 -8.19 -1.15
CA ILE A 377 25.90 -7.36 -2.11
C ILE A 377 27.16 -6.77 -1.46
N VAL A 378 27.04 -6.18 -0.28
CA VAL A 378 28.16 -5.55 0.43
C VAL A 378 29.21 -6.59 0.83
N THR A 379 28.80 -7.76 1.29
CA THR A 379 29.71 -8.83 1.75
C THR A 379 30.43 -9.53 0.60
N GLU A 380 29.76 -9.78 -0.52
CA GLU A 380 30.37 -10.38 -1.71
C GLU A 380 31.39 -9.42 -2.38
N GLN A 381 31.14 -8.11 -2.30
CA GLN A 381 31.98 -7.07 -2.93
C GLN A 381 33.15 -6.56 -2.05
N GLN A 382 33.38 -7.15 -0.87
CA GLN A 382 34.34 -6.65 0.13
C GLN A 382 35.79 -6.42 -0.34
N ARG A 383 36.21 -6.98 -1.48
CA ARG A 383 37.59 -6.77 -1.99
C ARG A 383 37.79 -5.45 -2.74
N ALA A 384 36.72 -4.78 -3.17
CA ALA A 384 36.80 -3.48 -3.87
C ALA A 384 35.48 -2.71 -3.71
N LEU A 385 35.09 -2.43 -2.46
CA LEU A 385 33.77 -1.87 -2.09
C LEU A 385 33.54 -0.47 -2.69
N VAL A 386 33.25 -0.42 -3.99
CA VAL A 386 32.77 0.74 -4.72
C VAL A 386 31.36 0.40 -5.14
N MET A 387 30.41 0.55 -4.21
CA MET A 387 29.00 0.48 -4.55
C MET A 387 28.63 1.62 -5.49
N PRO A 388 27.77 1.37 -6.49
CA PRO A 388 27.14 2.43 -7.27
C PRO A 388 26.45 3.45 -6.36
N HIS A 389 26.44 4.73 -6.76
CA HIS A 389 25.83 5.79 -5.96
C HIS A 389 24.34 5.53 -5.65
N SER A 390 23.60 4.94 -6.60
CA SER A 390 22.21 4.54 -6.42
C SER A 390 22.03 3.48 -5.33
N THR A 391 22.92 2.48 -5.26
CA THR A 391 22.90 1.44 -4.22
C THR A 391 23.18 2.03 -2.85
N LEU A 392 24.12 2.97 -2.75
CA LEU A 392 24.42 3.65 -1.50
C LEU A 392 23.24 4.53 -1.03
N ALA A 393 22.63 5.29 -1.93
CA ALA A 393 21.45 6.10 -1.62
C ALA A 393 20.26 5.22 -1.16
N HIS A 394 20.06 4.07 -1.81
CA HIS A 394 19.07 3.08 -1.39
C HIS A 394 19.38 2.55 0.02
N LEU A 395 20.64 2.23 0.31
CA LEU A 395 21.07 1.78 1.64
C LEU A 395 20.88 2.86 2.71
N GLU A 396 21.20 4.12 2.44
CA GLU A 396 20.95 5.22 3.37
C GLU A 396 19.46 5.37 3.69
N THR A 397 18.61 5.28 2.67
CA THR A 397 17.16 5.33 2.81
C THR A 397 16.64 4.14 3.62
N LEU A 398 17.16 2.93 3.35
CA LEU A 398 16.86 1.71 4.09
C LEU A 398 17.24 1.83 5.56
N MET A 399 18.42 2.39 5.84
CA MET A 399 18.90 2.58 7.20
C MET A 399 18.08 3.63 7.94
N LEU A 400 17.68 4.71 7.28
CA LEU A 400 16.80 5.72 7.86
C LEU A 400 15.41 5.14 8.19
N ALA A 401 14.83 4.34 7.29
CA ALA A 401 13.57 3.64 7.55
C ALA A 401 13.69 2.67 8.74
N THR A 402 14.78 1.91 8.82
CA THR A 402 15.03 0.94 9.90
C THR A 402 15.23 1.65 11.25
N TYR A 403 16.00 2.75 11.26
CA TYR A 403 16.15 3.60 12.44
C TYR A 403 14.80 4.14 12.91
N ASN A 404 14.01 4.71 12.00
CA ASN A 404 12.71 5.29 12.32
C ASN A 404 11.74 4.22 12.84
N LEU A 405 11.73 3.03 12.23
CA LEU A 405 11.00 1.88 12.75
C LEU A 405 11.41 1.56 14.18
N ALA A 406 12.71 1.34 14.45
CA ALA A 406 13.18 1.05 15.80
C ALA A 406 12.80 2.16 16.81
N ALA A 407 12.82 3.43 16.39
CA ALA A 407 12.44 4.56 17.22
C ALA A 407 10.91 4.66 17.46
N LEU A 408 10.09 4.17 16.54
CA LEU A 408 8.62 4.05 16.65
C LEU A 408 8.20 2.93 17.61
N SER A 409 9.03 1.90 17.70
CA SER A 409 8.71 0.63 18.33
C SER A 409 8.69 0.70 19.85
N GLU A 410 7.71 0.03 20.44
CA GLU A 410 7.68 -0.28 21.88
C GLU A 410 8.89 -1.17 22.25
N VAL A 411 9.25 -1.20 23.53
CA VAL A 411 10.38 -1.99 24.05
C VAL A 411 10.29 -3.45 23.59
N ASP A 412 9.10 -4.04 23.67
CA ASP A 412 8.86 -5.43 23.28
C ASP A 412 9.07 -5.68 21.78
N PHE A 413 8.79 -4.71 20.90
CA PHE A 413 9.07 -4.86 19.48
C PHE A 413 10.54 -4.63 19.15
N ARG A 414 11.21 -3.68 19.81
CA ARG A 414 12.68 -3.57 19.69
C ARG A 414 13.37 -4.84 20.16
N ARG A 415 12.84 -5.46 21.21
CA ARG A 415 13.28 -6.78 21.67
C ARG A 415 13.08 -7.84 20.60
N TYR A 416 11.90 -7.88 19.97
CA TYR A 416 11.64 -8.76 18.84
C TYR A 416 12.69 -8.54 17.74
N MET A 417 12.90 -7.30 17.28
CA MET A 417 13.93 -6.96 16.27
C MET A 417 15.33 -7.47 16.67
N ALA A 418 15.72 -7.33 17.95
CA ALA A 418 17.01 -7.76 18.45
C ALA A 418 17.21 -9.29 18.41
N VAL A 419 16.14 -10.07 18.60
CA VAL A 419 16.18 -11.54 18.60
C VAL A 419 16.11 -12.12 17.19
N GLN A 420 15.71 -11.32 16.19
CA GLN A 420 15.56 -11.80 14.82
C GLN A 420 16.88 -12.33 14.25
N PRO A 421 16.92 -13.60 13.79
CA PRO A 421 18.16 -14.25 13.40
C PRO A 421 18.95 -13.43 12.37
N GLY A 422 20.19 -13.09 12.73
CA GLY A 422 21.11 -12.40 11.85
C GLY A 422 20.84 -10.90 11.67
N PHE A 423 19.77 -10.32 12.22
CA PHE A 423 19.47 -8.90 12.04
C PHE A 423 20.52 -8.00 12.71
N VAL A 424 20.72 -8.13 14.03
CA VAL A 424 21.75 -7.38 14.78
C VAL A 424 23.15 -7.67 14.26
N ALA A 425 23.46 -8.94 14.02
CA ALA A 425 24.75 -9.34 13.44
C ALA A 425 24.98 -8.73 12.04
N GLY A 426 23.92 -8.62 11.23
CA GLY A 426 23.94 -8.02 9.91
C GLY A 426 24.19 -6.52 9.97
N LEU A 427 23.50 -5.80 10.87
CA LEU A 427 23.76 -4.38 11.12
C LEU A 427 25.20 -4.14 11.60
N LEU A 428 25.73 -4.96 12.50
CA LEU A 428 27.12 -4.85 12.94
C LEU A 428 28.10 -5.09 11.79
N LYS A 429 27.93 -6.16 11.01
CA LYS A 429 28.76 -6.43 9.83
C LYS A 429 28.71 -5.29 8.82
N LEU A 430 27.53 -4.74 8.58
CA LEU A 430 27.33 -3.61 7.69
C LEU A 430 28.06 -2.36 8.20
N SER A 431 27.92 -2.03 9.49
CA SER A 431 28.58 -0.86 10.09
C SER A 431 30.12 -0.91 9.92
N VAL A 432 30.71 -2.09 10.13
CA VAL A 432 32.14 -2.34 9.92
C VAL A 432 32.53 -2.19 8.46
N ALA A 433 31.79 -2.84 7.55
CA ALA A 433 32.08 -2.80 6.12
C ALA A 433 32.01 -1.38 5.55
N LEU A 434 31.04 -0.58 6.01
CA LEU A 434 30.88 0.81 5.57
C LEU A 434 31.94 1.75 6.17
N ALA A 435 32.38 1.50 7.40
CA ALA A 435 33.41 2.31 8.05
C ALA A 435 34.77 2.23 7.34
N ASP A 436 35.07 1.11 6.68
CA ASP A 436 36.35 0.88 5.99
C ASP A 436 36.55 1.73 4.71
N VAL A 437 35.48 2.15 4.03
CA VAL A 437 35.57 2.80 2.70
C VAL A 437 35.96 4.29 2.76
N ARG A 438 35.92 4.91 3.94
CA ARG A 438 36.41 6.30 4.20
C ARG A 438 35.83 7.38 3.27
N THR A 439 34.62 7.21 2.77
CA THR A 439 33.91 8.28 2.06
C THR A 439 32.79 8.86 2.93
N PRO A 440 32.46 10.16 2.81
CA PRO A 440 31.45 10.80 3.64
C PRO A 440 30.07 10.12 3.58
N ALA A 441 29.66 9.65 2.41
CA ALA A 441 28.37 8.99 2.22
C ALA A 441 28.30 7.62 2.90
N TYR A 442 29.39 6.83 2.87
CA TYR A 442 29.44 5.54 3.60
C TYR A 442 29.51 5.78 5.11
N THR A 443 30.17 6.85 5.54
CA THR A 443 30.21 7.27 6.94
C THR A 443 28.82 7.65 7.44
N SER A 444 28.04 8.39 6.63
CA SER A 444 26.63 8.73 6.90
C SER A 444 25.77 7.47 7.09
N ALA A 445 25.82 6.53 6.14
CA ALA A 445 25.12 5.26 6.24
C ALA A 445 25.54 4.46 7.49
N SER A 446 26.84 4.36 7.76
CA SER A 446 27.37 3.63 8.93
C SER A 446 26.92 4.25 10.25
N MET A 447 26.94 5.59 10.38
CA MET A 447 26.41 6.29 11.55
C MET A 447 24.94 5.93 11.79
N ARG A 448 24.11 5.92 10.75
CA ARG A 448 22.69 5.52 10.88
C ARG A 448 22.53 4.05 11.30
N THR A 449 23.39 3.17 10.81
CA THR A 449 23.42 1.76 11.24
C THR A 449 23.72 1.63 12.73
N VAL A 450 24.71 2.36 13.26
CA VAL A 450 25.04 2.31 14.69
C VAL A 450 24.00 3.02 15.55
N GLU A 451 23.45 4.15 15.10
CA GLU A 451 22.32 4.81 15.77
C GLU A 451 21.11 3.86 15.89
N THR A 452 20.83 3.07 14.84
CA THR A 452 19.78 2.04 14.87
C THR A 452 20.07 0.98 15.93
N LEU A 453 21.31 0.47 15.98
CA LEU A 453 21.75 -0.50 17.01
C LEU A 453 21.60 0.06 18.43
N ARG A 454 21.95 1.33 18.63
CA ARG A 454 21.79 2.04 19.91
C ARG A 454 20.33 2.17 20.35
N VAL A 455 19.42 2.42 19.42
CA VAL A 455 17.98 2.47 19.72
C VAL A 455 17.46 1.07 20.09
N ILE A 456 17.89 0.04 19.37
CA ILE A 456 17.50 -1.35 19.63
C ILE A 456 18.05 -1.84 20.98
N SER A 457 19.28 -1.48 21.33
CA SER A 457 19.96 -1.93 22.55
C SER A 457 19.34 -1.37 23.82
N LYS A 458 18.73 -0.18 23.76
CA LYS A 458 18.07 0.45 24.89
C LYS A 458 16.94 -0.44 25.45
N ASP A 459 17.12 -0.87 26.70
CA ASP A 459 16.26 -1.81 27.44
C ASP A 459 16.34 -3.28 26.97
N ASN A 460 17.34 -3.62 26.13
CA ASN A 460 17.60 -4.95 25.56
C ASN A 460 19.08 -5.36 25.66
N GLU A 461 19.85 -4.79 26.58
CA GLU A 461 21.30 -4.92 26.69
C GLU A 461 21.75 -6.38 26.81
N HIS A 462 21.00 -7.17 27.59
CA HIS A 462 21.23 -8.60 27.80
C HIS A 462 21.19 -9.43 26.51
N LEU A 463 20.45 -8.99 25.48
CA LEU A 463 20.38 -9.68 24.19
C LEU A 463 21.58 -9.39 23.29
N LEU A 464 22.28 -8.27 23.53
CA LEU A 464 23.44 -7.87 22.76
C LEU A 464 24.76 -8.41 23.33
N VAL A 465 24.76 -9.02 24.53
CA VAL A 465 25.95 -9.61 25.17
C VAL A 465 26.64 -10.64 24.26
N GLN A 466 25.86 -11.42 23.49
CA GLN A 466 26.43 -12.39 22.53
C GLN A 466 27.18 -11.72 21.37
N TYR A 467 27.00 -10.42 21.16
CA TYR A 467 27.65 -9.64 20.10
C TYR A 467 28.78 -8.74 20.64
N THR A 468 29.08 -8.74 21.94
CA THR A 468 30.11 -7.88 22.54
C THR A 468 31.46 -8.00 21.84
N GLU A 469 31.89 -9.21 21.47
CA GLU A 469 33.15 -9.42 20.73
C GLU A 469 33.11 -8.76 19.33
N LEU A 470 31.97 -8.87 18.62
CA LEU A 470 31.81 -8.24 17.30
C LEU A 470 31.77 -6.71 17.41
N ILE A 471 31.09 -6.18 18.42
CA ILE A 471 31.03 -4.73 18.66
C ILE A 471 32.41 -4.20 19.04
N ALA A 472 33.15 -4.88 19.92
CA ALA A 472 34.52 -4.52 20.25
C ALA A 472 35.44 -4.57 19.02
N LYS A 473 35.33 -5.61 18.19
CA LYS A 473 36.07 -5.72 16.93
C LYS A 473 35.72 -4.60 15.94
N ALA A 474 34.47 -4.15 15.91
CA ALA A 474 34.04 -3.00 15.12
C ALA A 474 34.66 -1.69 15.65
N ALA A 475 34.60 -1.48 16.97
CA ALA A 475 35.15 -0.31 17.64
C ALA A 475 36.69 -0.20 17.50
N MET A 476 37.38 -1.34 17.40
CA MET A 476 38.84 -1.39 17.24
C MET A 476 39.33 -1.23 15.79
N GLN A 477 38.45 -1.00 14.81
CA GLN A 477 38.89 -0.79 13.42
C GLN A 477 39.78 0.45 13.30
N PRO A 478 40.92 0.36 12.60
CA PRO A 478 41.80 1.49 12.42
C PRO A 478 41.07 2.57 11.59
N HIS A 479 41.11 3.81 12.07
CA HIS A 479 40.49 4.97 11.41
C HIS A 479 38.96 5.01 11.43
N ILE A 480 38.31 4.32 12.37
CA ILE A 480 36.88 4.50 12.62
C ILE A 480 36.54 5.97 12.92
N HIS A 481 35.43 6.46 12.37
CA HIS A 481 34.97 7.81 12.64
C HIS A 481 34.65 7.98 14.15
N PRO A 482 35.10 9.07 14.82
CA PRO A 482 34.92 9.23 16.27
C PRO A 482 33.47 9.12 16.76
N LYS A 483 32.51 9.66 15.98
CA LYS A 483 31.08 9.53 16.32
C LYS A 483 30.58 8.08 16.25
N ILE A 484 31.03 7.30 15.26
CA ILE A 484 30.66 5.88 15.13
C ILE A 484 31.22 5.11 16.32
N LEU A 485 32.47 5.40 16.72
CA LEU A 485 33.08 4.83 17.91
C LEU A 485 32.27 5.17 19.18
N ASP A 486 31.91 6.44 19.39
CA ASP A 486 31.12 6.88 20.54
C ASP A 486 29.76 6.17 20.62
N ASP A 487 29.06 6.04 19.49
CA ASP A 487 27.78 5.32 19.44
C ASP A 487 27.96 3.80 19.65
N LEU A 488 29.03 3.18 19.14
CA LEU A 488 29.35 1.77 19.42
C LEU A 488 29.71 1.55 20.90
N MET A 489 30.41 2.50 21.52
CA MET A 489 30.73 2.47 22.95
C MET A 489 29.50 2.68 23.83
N CYS A 490 28.44 3.33 23.32
CA CYS A 490 27.14 3.40 23.99
C CYS A 490 26.33 2.09 23.86
N VAL A 491 26.62 1.29 22.83
CA VAL A 491 25.99 -0.03 22.61
C VAL A 491 26.67 -1.12 23.46
N LEU A 492 27.99 -1.02 23.64
CA LEU A 492 28.77 -1.83 24.60
C LEU A 492 28.41 -1.49 26.04
#